data_AF-C5MHM3-F1
#
_entry.id   AF-C5MHM3-F1
#
_cell.length_a   1.000
_cell.length_b   1.000
_cell.length_c   1.000
_cell.angle_alpha   90.00
_cell.angle_beta   90.00
_cell.angle_gamma   90.00
#
_symmetry.space_group_name_H-M   'P 1'
#
loop_
_entity.id
_entity.type
_entity.pdbx_description
1 polymer ?
#
loop_
_entity_poly.entity_id
_entity_poly.type
_entity_poly.pdbx_seq_one_letter_code
_entity_poly.pdbx_strand_id
1 'polypeptide(L)'
;MSTISTSAIQNLDEVSRKEIMQFVEAEQSKSKVQSSIHNFTDMCFKKCNKDKPITSGSLDGQEEACLRNCLNRFLDTNIKVVEALQGR
;
A
#
# COMPACT_ATOMS: atom_id res chain seq x y z
N MET A 1 -5.41 -7.53 -10.80
CA MET A 1 -5.10 -6.19 -11.34
C MET A 1 -4.92 -6.33 -12.84
N SER A 2 -5.70 -5.61 -13.62
CA SER A 2 -5.65 -5.62 -15.09
C SER A 2 -4.36 -4.96 -15.57
N THR A 3 -3.46 -5.76 -16.13
CA THR A 3 -2.24 -5.26 -16.79
C THR A 3 -2.63 -4.72 -18.16
N ILE A 4 -2.41 -3.43 -18.40
CA ILE A 4 -2.64 -2.82 -19.72
C ILE A 4 -1.66 -3.43 -20.72
N SER A 5 -2.17 -3.89 -21.87
CA SER A 5 -1.34 -4.52 -22.91
C SER A 5 -0.41 -3.50 -23.54
N THR A 6 0.91 -3.73 -23.46
CA THR A 6 1.94 -2.86 -24.05
C THR A 6 1.76 -2.68 -25.56
N SER A 7 1.24 -3.70 -26.25
CA SER A 7 0.93 -3.63 -27.69
C SER A 7 -0.19 -2.64 -28.02
N ALA A 8 -1.15 -2.44 -27.11
CA ALA A 8 -2.23 -1.48 -27.30
C ALA A 8 -1.72 -0.03 -27.22
N ILE A 9 -0.68 0.23 -26.40
CA ILE A 9 -0.06 1.55 -26.26
C ILE A 9 0.81 1.91 -27.47
N GLN A 10 1.41 0.92 -28.12
CA GLN A 10 2.26 1.14 -29.30
C GLN A 10 1.46 1.56 -30.53
N ASN A 11 0.22 1.11 -30.67
CA ASN A 11 -0.65 1.42 -31.82
C ASN A 11 -1.34 2.81 -31.73
N LEU A 12 -1.10 3.57 -30.66
CA LEU A 12 -1.63 4.92 -30.49
C LEU A 12 -0.79 5.98 -31.20
N ASP A 13 -1.42 7.09 -31.57
CA ASP A 13 -0.72 8.32 -31.95
C ASP A 13 0.08 8.89 -30.77
N GLU A 14 1.06 9.74 -31.06
CA GLU A 14 2.03 10.23 -30.06
C GLU A 14 1.37 10.98 -28.90
N VAL A 15 0.32 11.76 -29.19
CA VAL A 15 -0.38 12.57 -28.18
C VAL A 15 -1.16 11.66 -27.24
N SER A 16 -1.98 10.76 -27.80
CA SER A 16 -2.75 9.79 -27.02
C SER A 16 -1.84 8.87 -26.19
N ARG A 17 -0.68 8.47 -26.75
CA ARG A 17 0.30 7.65 -26.03
C ARG A 17 0.83 8.39 -24.80
N LYS A 18 1.18 9.67 -24.93
CA LYS A 18 1.70 10.49 -23.83
C LYS A 18 0.66 10.67 -22.72
N GLU A 19 -0.59 10.96 -23.09
CA GLU A 19 -1.69 11.11 -22.12
C GLU A 19 -1.97 9.80 -21.38
N ILE A 20 -2.01 8.68 -22.10
CA ILE A 20 -2.23 7.36 -21.49
C ILE A 20 -1.06 6.98 -20.58
N MET A 21 0.20 7.24 -20.97
CA MET A 21 1.35 6.98 -20.09
C MET A 21 1.25 7.77 -18.78
N GLN A 22 0.89 9.06 -18.84
CA GLN A 22 0.68 9.88 -17.64
C GLN A 22 -0.47 9.35 -16.77
N PHE A 23 -1.59 8.97 -17.38
CA PHE A 23 -2.71 8.38 -16.67
C PHE A 23 -2.32 7.06 -15.99
N VAL A 24 -1.62 6.18 -16.71
CA VAL A 24 -1.17 4.89 -16.19
C VAL A 24 -0.21 5.06 -15.02
N GLU A 25 0.73 5.99 -15.10
CA GLU A 25 1.64 6.29 -13.98
C GLU A 25 0.87 6.74 -12.73
N ALA A 26 -0.12 7.62 -12.90
CA ALA A 26 -0.98 8.07 -11.81
C ALA A 26 -1.79 6.92 -11.19
N GLU A 27 -2.41 6.06 -12.01
CA GLU A 27 -3.16 4.90 -11.53
C GLU A 27 -2.28 3.83 -10.90
N GLN A 28 -1.07 3.60 -11.42
CA GLN A 28 -0.10 2.70 -10.79
C GLN A 28 0.33 3.22 -9.41
N SER A 29 0.54 4.53 -9.26
CA SER A 29 0.86 5.14 -7.97
C SER A 29 -0.28 4.89 -6.96
N LYS A 30 -1.53 5.14 -7.35
CA LYS A 30 -2.71 4.84 -6.53
C LYS A 30 -2.80 3.36 -6.15
N SER A 31 -2.57 2.47 -7.12
CA SER A 31 -2.60 1.02 -6.91
C SER A 31 -1.55 0.54 -5.90
N LYS A 32 -0.33 1.11 -5.96
CA LYS A 32 0.73 0.82 -4.98
C LYS A 32 0.33 1.24 -3.56
N VAL A 33 -0.28 2.43 -3.41
CA VAL A 33 -0.80 2.90 -2.13
C VAL A 33 -1.90 1.97 -1.61
N GLN A 34 -2.88 1.61 -2.45
CA GLN A 34 -3.97 0.70 -2.07
C GLN A 34 -3.45 -0.67 -1.64
N SER A 35 -2.51 -1.24 -2.40
CA SER A 35 -1.87 -2.52 -2.06
C SER A 35 -1.16 -2.45 -0.70
N SER A 36 -0.50 -1.31 -0.41
CA SER A 36 0.15 -1.08 0.88
C SER A 36 -0.85 -0.95 2.02
N ILE A 37 -1.96 -0.24 1.81
CA ILE A 37 -3.07 -0.13 2.78
C ILE A 37 -3.61 -1.53 3.12
N HIS A 38 -3.91 -2.35 2.11
CA HIS A 38 -4.40 -3.70 2.33
C HIS A 38 -3.41 -4.57 3.11
N ASN A 39 -2.12 -4.51 2.76
CA ASN A 39 -1.08 -5.25 3.47
C ASN A 39 -0.96 -4.83 4.94
N PHE A 40 -0.91 -3.52 5.21
CA PHE A 40 -0.81 -3.02 6.58
C PHE A 40 -2.07 -3.32 7.38
N THR A 41 -3.24 -3.23 6.76
CA THR A 41 -4.52 -3.56 7.39
C THR A 41 -4.54 -5.02 7.82
N ASP A 42 -4.22 -5.95 6.91
CA ASP A 42 -4.20 -7.38 7.21
C ASP A 42 -3.19 -7.72 8.32
N MET A 43 -1.96 -7.23 8.19
CA MET A 43 -0.90 -7.49 9.15
C MET A 43 -1.23 -6.90 10.54
N CYS A 44 -1.61 -5.63 10.60
CA CYS A 44 -1.80 -4.94 11.87
C CYS A 44 -3.09 -5.37 12.57
N PHE A 45 -4.16 -5.65 11.82
CA PHE A 45 -5.39 -6.18 12.41
C PHE A 45 -5.11 -7.53 13.10
N LYS A 46 -4.42 -8.45 12.42
CA LYS A 46 -4.03 -9.75 13.00
C LYS A 46 -3.14 -9.62 14.24
N LYS A 47 -2.29 -8.61 14.31
CA LYS A 47 -1.41 -8.38 15.48
C LYS A 47 -2.14 -7.71 16.64
N CYS A 48 -3.00 -6.74 16.36
CA CYS A 48 -3.64 -5.90 17.39
C CYS A 48 -4.89 -6.52 17.99
N ASN A 49 -5.58 -7.36 17.21
CA ASN A 49 -6.81 -8.03 17.60
C ASN A 49 -6.62 -9.53 17.78
N LYS A 50 -5.37 -9.98 17.91
CA LYS A 50 -5.06 -11.36 18.27
C LYS A 50 -5.71 -11.68 19.61
N ASP A 51 -6.50 -12.74 19.65
CA ASP A 51 -7.14 -13.25 20.86
C ASP A 51 -8.11 -12.27 21.55
N LYS A 52 -8.56 -11.23 20.84
CA LYS A 52 -9.58 -10.27 21.31
C LYS A 52 -10.93 -10.55 20.64
N PRO A 53 -12.05 -10.57 21.39
CA PRO A 53 -13.37 -10.65 20.79
C PRO A 53 -13.69 -9.34 20.07
N ILE A 54 -14.17 -9.43 18.81
CA ILE A 54 -14.66 -8.25 18.08
C ILE A 54 -16.08 -7.95 18.55
N THR A 55 -16.23 -6.88 19.32
CA THR A 55 -17.50 -6.50 19.97
C THR A 55 -18.23 -5.36 19.27
N SER A 56 -17.60 -4.70 18.29
CA SER A 56 -18.11 -3.53 17.57
C SER A 56 -17.69 -3.53 16.11
N GLY A 57 -18.45 -2.85 15.25
CA GLY A 57 -18.06 -2.57 13.86
C GLY A 57 -17.12 -1.37 13.71
N SER A 58 -16.89 -0.63 14.81
CA SER A 58 -15.94 0.48 14.89
C SER A 58 -14.77 0.10 15.79
N LEU A 59 -13.61 0.69 15.51
CA LEU A 59 -12.41 0.49 16.32
C LEU A 59 -12.59 1.14 17.70
N ASP A 60 -12.25 0.42 18.77
CA ASP A 60 -12.13 1.02 20.08
C ASP A 60 -10.78 1.77 20.25
N GLY A 61 -10.65 2.56 21.31
CA GLY A 61 -9.44 3.37 21.52
C GLY A 61 -8.15 2.57 21.71
N GLN A 62 -8.22 1.33 22.22
CA GLN A 62 -7.04 0.46 22.33
C GLN A 62 -6.67 -0.15 20.97
N GLU A 63 -7.65 -0.53 20.16
CA GLU A 63 -7.47 -1.01 18.79
C GLU A 63 -6.83 0.08 17.93
N GLU A 64 -7.37 1.31 17.94
CA GLU A 64 -6.81 2.45 17.20
C GLU A 64 -5.37 2.75 17.61
N ALA A 65 -5.09 2.77 18.92
CA ALA A 65 -3.74 3.00 19.43
C ALA A 65 -2.77 1.89 18.99
N CYS A 66 -3.20 0.64 19.05
CA CYS A 66 -2.37 -0.48 18.60
C CYS A 66 -2.09 -0.43 17.10
N LEU A 67 -3.12 -0.19 16.27
CA LEU A 67 -2.98 -0.15 14.81
C LEU A 67 -2.02 0.97 14.38
N ARG A 68 -2.14 2.16 14.98
CA ARG A 68 -1.22 3.28 14.76
C ARG A 68 0.22 2.91 15.10
N ASN A 69 0.42 2.28 16.27
CA ASN A 69 1.75 1.85 16.69
C ASN A 69 2.31 0.75 15.78
N CYS A 70 1.50 -0.23 15.39
CA CYS A 70 1.90 -1.31 14.49
C CYS A 70 2.41 -0.77 13.15
N LEU A 71 1.66 0.14 12.52
CA LEU A 71 2.05 0.75 11.25
C LEU A 71 3.36 1.55 11.41
N ASN A 72 3.44 2.43 12.41
CA ASN A 72 4.64 3.24 12.64
C ASN A 72 5.89 2.37 12.87
N ARG A 73 5.77 1.30 13.66
CA ARG A 73 6.91 0.39 13.92
C ARG A 73 7.32 -0.38 12.68
N PHE A 74 6.38 -0.77 11.83
CA PHE A 74 6.71 -1.37 10.55
C PHE A 74 7.49 -0.39 9.67
N LEU A 75 7.04 0.86 9.56
CA LEU A 75 7.70 1.88 8.74
C LEU A 75 9.10 2.22 9.28
N ASP A 76 9.25 2.40 10.60
CA ASP A 76 10.55 2.60 11.25
C ASP A 76 11.52 1.46 10.90
N THR A 77 11.04 0.21 11.02
CA THR A 77 11.83 -0.98 10.72
C THR A 77 12.17 -1.07 9.23
N ASN A 78 11.22 -0.76 8.36
CA ASN A 78 11.43 -0.79 6.91
C ASN A 78 12.52 0.20 6.50
N ILE A 79 12.49 1.43 7.04
CA ILE A 79 13.54 2.44 6.80
C ILE A 79 14.89 1.90 7.27
N LYS A 80 14.98 1.34 8.48
CA LYS A 80 16.23 0.78 9.01
C LYS A 80 16.79 -0.36 8.17
N VAL A 81 15.92 -1.25 7.67
CA VAL A 81 16.33 -2.34 6.77
C VAL A 81 16.85 -1.77 5.44
N VAL A 82 16.17 -0.75 4.88
CA VAL A 82 16.61 -0.11 3.64
C VAL A 82 17.96 0.60 3.82
N GLU A 83 18.16 1.33 4.92
CA GLU A 83 19.44 1.96 5.27
C GLU A 83 20.57 0.92 5.33
N ALA A 84 20.33 -0.20 6.02
CA ALA A 84 21.30 -1.28 6.13
C ALA A 84 21.64 -1.91 4.76
N LEU A 85 20.66 -2.09 3.88
CA LEU A 85 20.87 -2.60 2.52
C LEU A 85 21.63 -1.61 1.63
N GLN A 86 21.52 -0.31 1.90
CA GLN A 86 22.29 0.74 1.23
C GLN A 86 23.69 0.92 1.82
N GLY A 87 24.09 0.09 2.80
CA GLY A 87 25.40 0.17 3.46
C GLY A 87 25.56 1.41 4.33
N ARG A 88 24.46 1.95 4.87
CA ARG A 88 24.42 3.10 5.78
C ARG A 88 24.07 2.68 7.20
#